data_AF-A0AAV6B3Q0-F1
#
_entry.id   AF-A0AAV6B3Q0-F1
#
_cell.length_a   1.000
_cell.length_b   1.000
_cell.length_c   1.000
_cell.angle_alpha   90.00
_cell.angle_beta   90.00
_cell.angle_gamma   90.00
#
_symmetry.space_group_name_H-M   'P 1'
#
loop_
_entity.id
_entity.type
_entity.pdbx_description
1 polymer ?
#
loop_
_entity_poly.entity_id
_entity_poly.type
_entity_poly.pdbx_seq_one_letter_code
_entity_poly.pdbx_strand_id
1 'polypeptide(L)'
;DRPIRYFLAKREAGPALIVADRIDLIHEQLKREGLADQFHPSYTRMVPAHHIVEIQLVGCPDPDPAYTRFFNPRRDRFSTDLDEIGRAYVGALADEIAKWLNQVPANGPIGVCFSGGIDSGAVFLTTYHVMRKLGVSPSRLKAFTLSFGDGPDLQQAREFLDRVGLGMFLEPIEADLASIDVGEAIRVLEDYKPLDVECASMGLTLCRGIRERYPDWRYLIDGDGGDENLKDYPIEENSELTIRSVVNNTMLYQEGWGVGKIKHSLTYSGGLSRGYVRTYAPARQYGFEGFSPFTQPNVVEVAEGIPFIALTDYSVEKLYALKGTIVSRGVKAITGFEMPVFPKRRFQHGALRVEQLRQHVPNREVEFRKQFFAMYQ
;
A
#
# COMPACT_ATOMS: atom_id res chain seq x y z
N ASP A 1 8.13 3.56 2.71
CA ASP A 1 7.71 4.00 4.05
C ASP A 1 7.82 2.85 5.06
N ARG A 2 8.05 3.10 6.35
CA ARG A 2 8.18 2.04 7.38
C ARG A 2 7.13 2.28 8.47
N PRO A 3 6.29 1.29 8.82
CA PRO A 3 5.38 1.41 9.94
C PRO A 3 6.18 1.57 11.24
N ILE A 4 5.66 2.35 12.18
CA ILE A 4 6.23 2.50 13.52
C ILE A 4 5.16 2.10 14.52
N ARG A 5 5.53 1.19 15.41
CA ARG A 5 4.73 0.68 16.51
C ARG A 5 5.43 0.94 17.83
N TYR A 6 4.66 1.02 18.90
CA TYR A 6 5.19 1.18 20.23
C TYR A 6 4.34 0.49 21.30
N PHE A 7 4.94 0.25 22.45
CA PHE A 7 4.32 -0.30 23.64
C PHE A 7 4.91 0.35 24.88
N LEU A 8 4.07 0.66 25.87
CA LEU A 8 4.48 1.25 27.12
C LEU A 8 4.38 0.21 28.24
N ALA A 9 5.53 -0.25 28.74
CA ALA A 9 5.63 -1.16 29.88
C ALA A 9 5.91 -0.39 31.18
N LYS A 10 5.57 -1.00 32.31
CA LYS A 10 5.78 -0.44 33.66
C LYS A 10 6.99 -1.10 34.31
N ARG A 11 7.85 -0.29 34.93
CA ARG A 11 8.97 -0.71 35.78
C ARG A 11 8.97 0.10 37.07
N GLU A 12 9.65 -0.40 38.10
CA GLU A 12 9.82 0.34 39.36
C GLU A 12 10.50 1.70 39.15
N ALA A 13 11.48 1.76 38.24
CA ALA A 13 12.23 2.98 37.92
C ALA A 13 11.45 3.97 37.02
N GLY A 14 10.23 3.64 36.59
CA GLY A 14 9.41 4.45 35.68
C GLY A 14 8.94 3.70 34.42
N PRO A 15 8.13 4.35 33.58
CA PRO A 15 7.62 3.73 32.36
C PRO A 15 8.73 3.48 31.32
N ALA A 16 8.60 2.40 30.57
CA ALA A 16 9.51 2.03 29.49
C ALA A 16 8.77 2.01 28.15
N LEU A 17 9.16 2.90 27.25
CA LEU A 17 8.63 2.95 25.89
C LEU A 17 9.50 2.09 24.97
N ILE A 18 8.92 1.03 24.42
CA ILE A 18 9.57 0.17 23.43
C ILE A 18 8.99 0.51 22.06
N VAL A 19 9.86 0.80 21.09
CA VAL A 19 9.48 1.20 19.73
C VAL A 19 10.12 0.24 18.73
N ALA A 20 9.32 -0.28 17.80
CA ALA A 20 9.79 -1.10 16.69
C ALA A 20 8.83 -0.96 15.51
N ASP A 21 9.17 -1.50 14.33
CA ASP A 21 8.22 -1.60 13.21
C ASP A 21 7.27 -2.78 13.30
N ARG A 22 7.52 -3.69 14.25
CA ARG A 22 6.76 -4.94 14.43
C ARG A 22 6.42 -5.24 15.89
N ILE A 23 5.27 -5.84 16.10
CA ILE A 23 4.73 -6.32 17.38
C ILE A 23 5.62 -7.44 17.94
N ASP A 24 6.08 -8.37 17.12
CA ASP A 24 6.94 -9.48 17.57
C ASP A 24 8.28 -8.99 18.13
N LEU A 25 8.89 -7.98 17.50
CA LEU A 25 10.11 -7.34 18.00
C LEU A 25 9.90 -6.62 19.33
N ILE A 26 8.74 -5.99 19.52
CA ILE A 26 8.35 -5.40 20.82
C ILE A 26 8.24 -6.51 21.88
N HIS A 27 7.55 -7.60 21.56
CA HIS A 27 7.38 -8.73 22.48
C HIS A 27 8.70 -9.38 22.87
N GLU A 28 9.61 -9.60 21.91
CA GLU A 28 10.93 -10.14 22.18
C GLU A 28 11.79 -9.21 23.04
N GLN A 29 11.68 -7.89 22.86
CA GLN A 29 12.34 -6.93 23.75
C GLN A 29 11.78 -6.98 25.17
N LEU A 30 10.45 -7.06 25.33
CA LEU A 30 9.81 -7.22 26.64
C LEU A 30 10.27 -8.49 27.36
N LYS A 31 10.43 -9.62 26.64
CA LYS A 31 10.98 -10.86 27.21
C LYS A 31 12.41 -10.67 27.73
N ARG A 32 13.29 -10.03 26.95
CA ARG A 32 14.68 -9.78 27.36
C ARG A 32 14.79 -8.92 28.60
N GLU A 33 13.82 -8.03 28.81
CA GLU A 33 13.77 -7.13 29.97
C GLU A 33 13.00 -7.70 31.16
N GLY A 34 12.42 -8.91 31.04
CA GLY A 34 11.62 -9.51 32.10
C GLY A 34 10.24 -8.85 32.29
N LEU A 35 9.68 -8.25 31.24
CA LEU A 35 8.41 -7.50 31.25
C LEU A 35 7.31 -8.13 30.38
N ALA A 36 7.50 -9.38 29.94
CA ALA A 36 6.60 -10.04 29.00
C ALA A 36 5.20 -10.34 29.59
N ASP A 37 5.07 -10.42 30.92
CA ASP A 37 3.82 -10.61 31.64
C ASP A 37 2.81 -9.47 31.42
N GLN A 38 3.30 -8.29 31.05
CA GLN A 38 2.48 -7.12 30.75
C GLN A 38 1.94 -7.10 29.31
N PHE A 39 2.43 -8.00 28.45
CA PHE A 39 2.20 -7.92 27.02
C PHE A 39 0.84 -8.51 26.59
N HIS A 40 0.14 -7.76 25.74
CA HIS A 40 -0.89 -8.31 24.87
C HIS A 40 -0.81 -7.56 23.53
N PRO A 41 -0.92 -8.23 22.37
CA PRO A 41 -0.71 -7.57 21.08
C PRO A 41 -1.68 -6.40 20.81
N SER A 42 -2.91 -6.44 21.36
CA SER A 42 -3.86 -5.32 21.25
C SER A 42 -3.45 -4.07 22.06
N TYR A 43 -2.50 -4.19 22.98
CA TYR A 43 -1.97 -3.07 23.76
C TYR A 43 -0.82 -2.37 23.06
N THR A 44 -0.29 -2.93 21.97
CA THR A 44 0.58 -2.18 21.07
C THR A 44 -0.18 -1.01 20.44
N ARG A 45 0.58 -0.04 19.96
CA ARG A 45 0.09 1.18 19.34
C ARG A 45 0.81 1.39 18.03
N MET A 46 0.14 2.01 17.07
CA MET A 46 0.72 2.36 15.78
C MET A 46 0.77 3.87 15.60
N VAL A 47 1.90 4.39 15.16
CA VAL A 47 2.05 5.79 14.78
C VAL A 47 1.29 6.03 13.48
N PRO A 48 0.27 6.91 13.45
CA PRO A 48 -0.44 7.23 12.22
C PRO A 48 0.48 7.93 11.21
N ALA A 49 0.30 7.64 9.92
CA ALA A 49 0.98 8.38 8.86
C ALA A 49 0.68 9.88 8.97
N HIS A 50 1.61 10.73 8.53
CA HIS A 50 1.46 12.18 8.48
C HIS A 50 1.30 12.89 9.84
N HIS A 51 1.58 12.19 10.95
CA HIS A 51 1.50 12.74 12.30
C HIS A 51 2.83 12.61 13.05
N ILE A 52 3.12 13.60 13.88
CA ILE A 52 4.05 13.48 15.00
C ILE A 52 3.25 12.96 16.20
N VAL A 53 3.78 11.96 16.89
CA VAL A 53 3.19 11.42 18.12
C VAL A 53 4.12 11.77 19.27
N GLU A 54 3.60 12.54 20.23
CA GLU A 54 4.31 12.91 21.45
C GLU A 54 3.76 12.13 22.65
N ILE A 55 4.65 11.54 23.45
CA ILE A 55 4.31 10.75 24.63
C ILE A 55 5.15 11.25 25.81
N GLN A 56 4.49 11.69 26.88
CA GLN A 56 5.14 12.24 28.08
C GLN A 56 5.40 11.13 29.11
N LEU A 57 6.64 10.71 29.28
CA LEU A 57 7.03 9.61 30.18
C LEU A 57 7.24 10.08 31.63
N VAL A 58 6.21 10.68 32.25
CA VAL A 58 6.35 11.36 33.57
C VAL A 58 5.92 10.47 34.75
N GLY A 59 5.27 9.32 34.51
CA GLY A 59 4.82 8.39 35.55
C GLY A 59 3.33 8.07 35.42
N CYS A 60 2.66 7.78 36.53
CA CYS A 60 1.21 7.54 36.60
C CYS A 60 0.45 8.89 36.75
N PRO A 61 -0.70 9.11 36.07
CA PRO A 61 -1.42 8.19 35.17
C PRO A 61 -0.70 7.93 33.85
N ASP A 62 -1.04 6.81 33.19
CA ASP A 62 -0.48 6.46 31.89
C ASP A 62 -0.68 7.63 30.89
N PRO A 63 0.35 7.99 30.10
CA PRO A 63 0.28 9.17 29.23
C PRO A 63 -0.65 8.93 28.04
N ASP A 64 -1.48 9.93 27.75
CA ASP A 64 -2.19 10.01 26.48
C ASP A 64 -1.24 10.48 25.37
N PRO A 65 -1.23 9.82 24.20
CA PRO A 65 -0.48 10.30 23.05
C PRO A 65 -1.09 11.59 22.50
N ALA A 66 -0.27 12.60 22.28
CA ALA A 66 -0.65 13.79 21.53
C ALA A 66 -0.31 13.59 20.04
N TYR A 67 -1.26 13.91 19.16
CA TYR A 67 -1.13 13.77 17.71
C TYR A 67 -1.09 15.14 17.04
N THR A 68 0.01 15.46 16.38
CA THR A 68 0.15 16.69 15.57
C THR A 68 0.30 16.32 14.11
N ARG A 69 -0.73 16.60 13.31
CA ARG A 69 -0.66 16.41 11.85
C ARG A 69 0.31 17.42 11.25
N PHE A 70 1.36 16.94 10.58
CA PHE A 70 2.35 17.82 9.92
C PHE A 70 2.13 17.96 8.41
N PHE A 71 1.35 17.07 7.80
CA PHE A 71 0.99 17.13 6.38
C PHE A 71 -0.52 17.26 6.24
N ASN A 72 -0.96 18.43 5.76
CA ASN A 72 -2.38 18.79 5.63
C ASN A 72 -2.63 19.42 4.25
N PRO A 73 -2.85 18.60 3.20
CA PRO A 73 -2.94 19.11 1.85
C PRO A 73 -4.17 20.00 1.64
N ARG A 74 -4.03 20.99 0.75
CA ARG A 74 -5.09 21.95 0.44
C ARG A 74 -6.06 21.35 -0.58
N ARG A 75 -7.34 21.31 -0.23
CA ARG A 75 -8.44 20.90 -1.13
C ARG A 75 -8.70 21.90 -2.25
N ASP A 76 -9.31 21.40 -3.33
CA ASP A 76 -9.89 22.19 -4.42
C ASP A 76 -8.90 23.24 -4.96
N ARG A 77 -7.63 22.83 -5.12
CA ARG A 77 -6.53 23.69 -5.59
C ARG A 77 -6.50 23.77 -7.12
N PHE A 78 -6.92 22.71 -7.80
CA PHE A 78 -6.91 22.63 -9.26
C PHE A 78 -8.23 23.10 -9.88
N SER A 79 -8.19 23.39 -11.18
CA SER A 79 -9.39 23.55 -12.00
C SER A 79 -10.09 22.20 -12.23
N THR A 80 -11.16 22.18 -13.03
CA THR A 80 -11.82 20.94 -13.48
C THR A 80 -11.21 20.38 -14.78
N ASP A 81 -10.10 20.94 -15.27
CA ASP A 81 -9.38 20.43 -16.44
C ASP A 81 -8.62 19.13 -16.09
N LEU A 82 -9.11 18.01 -16.63
CA LEU A 82 -8.53 16.69 -16.41
C LEU A 82 -7.13 16.54 -17.02
N ASP A 83 -6.78 17.32 -18.05
CA ASP A 83 -5.44 17.27 -18.64
C ASP A 83 -4.42 18.01 -17.75
N GLU A 84 -4.84 19.12 -17.14
CA GLU A 84 -4.07 19.83 -16.11
C GLU A 84 -3.83 18.92 -14.90
N ILE A 85 -4.90 18.35 -14.34
CA ILE A 85 -4.84 17.45 -13.18
C ILE A 85 -3.97 16.23 -13.49
N GLY A 86 -4.18 15.59 -14.65
CA GLY A 86 -3.41 14.42 -15.06
C GLY A 86 -1.91 14.72 -15.16
N ARG A 87 -1.53 15.84 -15.80
CA ARG A 87 -0.13 16.28 -15.86
C ARG A 87 0.47 16.52 -14.49
N ALA A 88 -0.26 17.20 -13.60
CA ALA A 88 0.22 17.46 -12.25
C ALA A 88 0.43 16.16 -11.46
N TYR A 89 -0.54 15.24 -11.52
CA TYR A 89 -0.54 14.00 -10.73
C TYR A 89 0.55 13.02 -11.18
N VAL A 90 0.61 12.75 -12.49
CA VAL A 90 1.63 11.85 -13.04
C VAL A 90 3.01 12.53 -13.13
N GLY A 91 3.04 13.87 -13.22
CA GLY A 91 4.28 14.64 -13.10
C GLY A 91 4.92 14.48 -11.71
N ALA A 92 4.13 14.66 -10.65
CA ALA A 92 4.59 14.42 -9.28
C ALA A 92 5.05 12.96 -9.10
N LEU A 93 4.31 12.00 -9.66
CA LEU A 93 4.71 10.58 -9.67
C LEU A 93 6.09 10.38 -10.33
N ALA A 94 6.31 11.00 -11.50
CA ALA A 94 7.58 10.91 -12.23
C ALA A 94 8.75 11.52 -11.45
N ASP A 95 8.52 12.63 -10.75
CA ASP A 95 9.53 13.28 -9.93
C ASP A 95 9.92 12.41 -8.72
N GLU A 96 8.97 11.77 -8.05
CA GLU A 96 9.26 10.83 -6.96
C GLU A 96 9.99 9.57 -7.44
N ILE A 97 9.59 9.04 -8.60
CA ILE A 97 10.30 7.94 -9.26
C ILE A 97 11.73 8.35 -9.60
N ALA A 98 11.95 9.57 -10.11
CA ALA A 98 13.29 10.06 -10.43
C ALA A 98 14.18 10.18 -9.18
N LYS A 99 13.63 10.70 -8.07
CA LYS A 99 14.34 10.77 -6.78
C LYS A 99 14.74 9.38 -6.28
N TRP A 100 13.83 8.42 -6.36
CA TRP A 100 14.10 7.04 -5.95
C TRP A 100 15.14 6.37 -6.85
N LEU A 101 15.03 6.50 -8.17
CA LEU A 101 16.00 5.93 -9.13
C LEU A 101 17.43 6.45 -8.91
N ASN A 102 17.58 7.70 -8.46
CA ASN A 102 18.90 8.27 -8.11
C ASN A 102 19.53 7.64 -6.85
N GLN A 103 18.73 6.98 -6.00
CA GLN A 103 19.20 6.26 -4.82
C GLN A 103 19.48 4.78 -5.13
N VAL A 104 18.86 4.24 -6.18
CA VAL A 104 19.12 2.87 -6.64
C VAL A 104 20.50 2.81 -7.32
N PRO A 105 21.36 1.83 -6.99
CA PRO A 105 22.67 1.66 -7.63
C PRO A 105 22.57 1.61 -9.16
N ALA A 106 23.57 2.15 -9.86
CA ALA A 106 23.58 2.30 -11.32
C ALA A 106 23.41 0.98 -12.11
N ASN A 107 23.71 -0.16 -11.49
CA ASN A 107 23.53 -1.50 -12.08
C ASN A 107 22.46 -2.35 -11.38
N GLY A 108 21.75 -1.81 -10.37
CA GLY A 108 20.77 -2.56 -9.59
C GLY A 108 19.51 -2.90 -10.42
N PRO A 109 19.00 -4.14 -10.42
CA PRO A 109 17.75 -4.44 -11.11
C PRO A 109 16.55 -3.75 -10.44
N ILE A 110 15.53 -3.39 -11.22
CA ILE A 110 14.33 -2.66 -10.79
C ILE A 110 13.09 -3.45 -11.18
N GLY A 111 12.35 -3.94 -10.19
CA GLY A 111 11.15 -4.75 -10.41
C GLY A 111 9.90 -3.94 -10.18
N VAL A 112 8.93 -4.00 -11.09
CA VAL A 112 7.61 -3.42 -10.88
C VAL A 112 6.66 -4.55 -10.49
N CYS A 113 5.99 -4.44 -9.35
CA CYS A 113 4.86 -5.30 -9.01
C CYS A 113 3.70 -4.94 -9.94
N PHE A 114 3.43 -5.80 -10.92
CA PHE A 114 2.66 -5.45 -12.10
C PHE A 114 1.42 -6.32 -12.30
N SER A 115 0.25 -5.69 -12.36
CA SER A 115 -1.04 -6.34 -12.62
C SER A 115 -1.67 -5.93 -13.96
N GLY A 116 -1.09 -4.94 -14.65
CA GLY A 116 -1.73 -4.28 -15.79
C GLY A 116 -2.95 -3.45 -15.41
N GLY A 117 -3.16 -3.16 -14.13
CA GLY A 117 -4.17 -2.20 -13.65
C GLY A 117 -3.72 -0.75 -13.83
N ILE A 118 -4.59 0.21 -13.48
CA ILE A 118 -4.31 1.65 -13.66
C ILE A 118 -3.04 2.07 -12.91
N ASP A 119 -2.90 1.69 -11.63
CA ASP A 119 -1.78 2.14 -10.80
C ASP A 119 -0.46 1.50 -11.22
N SER A 120 -0.42 0.17 -11.30
CA SER A 120 0.80 -0.55 -11.68
C SER A 120 1.21 -0.27 -13.13
N GLY A 121 0.24 -0.04 -14.03
CA GLY A 121 0.44 0.45 -15.38
C GLY A 121 1.11 1.82 -15.43
N ALA A 122 0.59 2.78 -14.66
CA ALA A 122 1.15 4.12 -14.57
C ALA A 122 2.57 4.11 -13.98
N VAL A 123 2.80 3.34 -12.91
CA VAL A 123 4.13 3.17 -12.30
C VAL A 123 5.10 2.57 -13.30
N PHE A 124 4.73 1.50 -14.01
CA PHE A 124 5.60 0.86 -14.99
C PHE A 124 6.00 1.83 -16.12
N LEU A 125 5.03 2.47 -16.77
CA LEU A 125 5.29 3.38 -17.90
C LEU A 125 6.08 4.61 -17.47
N THR A 126 5.77 5.16 -16.30
CA THR A 126 6.48 6.33 -15.76
C THR A 126 7.90 5.95 -15.36
N THR A 127 8.12 4.79 -14.73
CA THR A 127 9.46 4.28 -14.42
C THR A 127 10.29 4.07 -15.68
N TYR A 128 9.73 3.40 -16.68
CA TYR A 128 10.38 3.23 -17.98
C TYR A 128 10.77 4.57 -18.61
N HIS A 129 9.85 5.53 -18.65
CA HIS A 129 10.10 6.88 -19.18
C HIS A 129 11.22 7.60 -18.42
N VAL A 130 11.17 7.62 -17.10
CA VAL A 130 12.18 8.30 -16.26
C VAL A 130 13.55 7.64 -16.43
N MET A 131 13.63 6.31 -16.46
CA MET A 131 14.89 5.59 -16.74
C MET A 131 15.49 6.04 -18.08
N ARG A 132 14.68 6.09 -19.15
CA ARG A 132 15.11 6.57 -20.48
C ARG A 132 15.62 8.01 -20.42
N LYS A 133 14.91 8.90 -19.72
CA LYS A 133 15.27 10.31 -19.57
C LYS A 133 16.57 10.50 -18.79
N LEU A 134 16.84 9.64 -17.80
CA LEU A 134 18.07 9.65 -17.00
C LEU A 134 19.24 8.92 -17.68
N GLY A 135 19.06 8.35 -18.87
CA GLY A 135 20.08 7.54 -19.54
C GLY A 135 20.36 6.19 -18.86
N VAL A 136 19.48 5.75 -17.97
CA VAL A 136 19.56 4.45 -17.30
C VAL A 136 19.08 3.36 -18.25
N SER A 137 19.83 2.25 -18.35
CA SER A 137 19.45 1.14 -19.22
C SER A 137 18.10 0.53 -18.80
N PRO A 138 17.09 0.49 -19.69
CA PRO A 138 15.82 -0.18 -19.43
C PRO A 138 15.97 -1.69 -19.24
N SER A 139 17.06 -2.32 -19.68
CA SER A 139 17.29 -3.77 -19.50
C SER A 139 17.29 -4.21 -18.03
N ARG A 140 17.41 -3.27 -17.09
CA ARG A 140 17.31 -3.48 -15.64
C ARG A 140 15.87 -3.62 -15.14
N LEU A 141 14.88 -3.28 -15.96
CA LEU A 141 13.47 -3.23 -15.60
C LEU A 141 12.79 -4.58 -15.88
N LYS A 142 11.97 -5.05 -14.94
CA LYS A 142 11.05 -6.18 -15.12
C LYS A 142 9.68 -5.86 -14.55
N ALA A 143 8.62 -6.34 -15.19
CA ALA A 143 7.25 -6.25 -14.72
C ALA A 143 6.82 -7.63 -14.19
N PHE A 144 6.82 -7.81 -12.87
CA PHE A 144 6.50 -9.08 -12.24
C PHE A 144 5.01 -9.24 -12.02
N THR A 145 4.41 -10.30 -12.57
CA THR A 145 2.99 -10.60 -12.42
C THR A 145 2.80 -11.98 -11.81
N LEU A 146 2.16 -12.05 -10.65
CA LEU A 146 1.80 -13.32 -10.01
C LEU A 146 0.70 -14.04 -10.79
N SER A 147 0.84 -15.35 -10.96
CA SER A 147 -0.18 -16.20 -11.58
C SER A 147 -0.28 -17.56 -10.89
N PHE A 148 -1.50 -17.97 -10.60
CA PHE A 148 -1.85 -19.36 -10.22
C PHE A 148 -2.43 -20.15 -11.41
N GLY A 149 -2.32 -19.61 -12.63
CA GLY A 149 -2.79 -20.24 -13.86
C GLY A 149 -4.00 -19.53 -14.48
N ASP A 150 -5.14 -19.52 -13.80
CA ASP A 150 -6.44 -19.07 -14.35
C ASP A 150 -6.93 -17.70 -13.82
N GLY A 151 -6.05 -16.97 -13.13
CA GLY A 151 -6.28 -15.59 -12.71
C GLY A 151 -6.23 -14.61 -13.90
N PRO A 152 -7.09 -13.57 -13.91
CA PRO A 152 -7.19 -12.66 -15.06
C PRO A 152 -6.04 -11.66 -15.21
N ASP A 153 -5.24 -11.39 -14.16
CA ASP A 153 -4.21 -10.33 -14.22
C ASP A 153 -3.06 -10.67 -15.17
N LEU A 154 -2.67 -11.94 -15.31
CA LEU A 154 -1.57 -12.30 -16.22
C LEU A 154 -1.92 -11.99 -17.68
N GLN A 155 -3.15 -12.31 -18.08
CA GLN A 155 -3.62 -12.00 -19.44
C GLN A 155 -3.73 -10.49 -19.64
N GLN A 156 -4.27 -9.76 -18.66
CA GLN A 156 -4.37 -8.31 -18.69
C GLN A 156 -3.00 -7.62 -18.74
N ALA A 157 -2.04 -8.08 -17.94
CA ALA A 157 -0.66 -7.59 -17.94
C ALA A 157 0.02 -7.77 -19.30
N ARG A 158 -0.19 -8.92 -19.94
CA ARG A 158 0.29 -9.18 -21.30
C ARG A 158 -0.34 -8.25 -22.32
N GLU A 159 -1.67 -8.15 -22.31
CA GLU A 159 -2.40 -7.24 -23.20
C GLU A 159 -1.97 -5.78 -23.01
N PHE A 160 -1.80 -5.34 -21.76
CA PHE A 160 -1.34 -4.00 -21.44
C PHE A 160 0.01 -3.72 -22.11
N LEU A 161 1.00 -4.58 -21.86
CA LEU A 161 2.37 -4.36 -22.32
C LEU A 161 2.50 -4.53 -23.84
N ASP A 162 1.75 -5.44 -24.45
CA ASP A 162 1.73 -5.63 -25.91
C ASP A 162 1.18 -4.38 -26.63
N ARG A 163 0.09 -3.77 -26.11
CA ARG A 163 -0.50 -2.55 -26.69
C ARG A 163 0.45 -1.35 -26.70
N VAL A 164 1.38 -1.29 -25.76
CA VAL A 164 2.40 -0.21 -25.66
C VAL A 164 3.77 -0.64 -26.21
N GLY A 165 3.87 -1.83 -26.80
CA GLY A 165 5.11 -2.34 -27.40
C GLY A 165 6.21 -2.71 -26.39
N LEU A 166 5.86 -3.02 -25.14
CA LEU A 166 6.77 -3.34 -24.04
C LEU A 166 6.55 -4.76 -23.50
N GLY A 167 5.98 -5.68 -24.30
CA GLY A 167 5.71 -7.07 -23.91
C GLY A 167 6.94 -7.83 -23.37
N MET A 168 8.14 -7.51 -23.86
CA MET A 168 9.40 -8.16 -23.43
C MET A 168 9.76 -7.95 -21.94
N PHE A 169 9.14 -6.97 -21.28
CA PHE A 169 9.40 -6.67 -19.87
C PHE A 169 8.58 -7.55 -18.91
N LEU A 170 7.53 -8.21 -19.41
CA LEU A 170 6.68 -9.07 -18.60
C LEU A 170 7.47 -10.27 -18.06
N GLU A 171 7.34 -10.50 -16.77
CA GLU A 171 7.95 -11.62 -16.07
C GLU A 171 6.89 -12.31 -15.20
N PRO A 172 6.24 -13.36 -15.72
CA PRO A 172 5.24 -14.10 -14.96
C PRO A 172 5.91 -14.89 -13.82
N ILE A 173 5.40 -14.73 -12.61
CA ILE A 173 5.78 -15.52 -11.43
C ILE A 173 4.65 -16.54 -11.21
N GLU A 174 4.90 -17.77 -11.67
CA GLU A 174 3.98 -18.89 -11.50
C GLU A 174 4.12 -19.45 -10.09
N ALA A 175 2.99 -19.68 -9.43
CA ALA A 175 2.93 -20.23 -8.08
C ALA A 175 1.84 -21.30 -7.96
N ASP A 176 2.03 -22.21 -7.01
CA ASP A 176 1.02 -23.22 -6.64
C ASP A 176 0.10 -22.67 -5.55
N LEU A 177 -1.19 -22.98 -5.62
CA LEU A 177 -2.17 -22.66 -4.58
C LEU A 177 -1.78 -23.26 -3.23
N ALA A 178 -1.13 -24.44 -3.23
CA ALA A 178 -0.63 -25.08 -2.02
C ALA A 178 0.47 -24.27 -1.31
N SER A 179 1.08 -23.29 -2.00
CA SER A 179 2.12 -22.43 -1.43
C SER A 179 1.57 -21.23 -0.63
N ILE A 180 0.25 -20.99 -0.69
CA ILE A 180 -0.41 -19.92 0.06
C ILE A 180 -0.49 -20.33 1.53
N ASP A 181 0.22 -19.60 2.38
CA ASP A 181 0.20 -19.80 3.84
C ASP A 181 -0.45 -18.59 4.53
N VAL A 182 -1.72 -18.76 4.92
CA VAL A 182 -2.50 -17.74 5.64
C VAL A 182 -1.92 -17.48 7.04
N GLY A 183 -1.37 -18.51 7.69
CA GLY A 183 -0.73 -18.36 8.99
C GLY A 183 0.54 -17.52 8.90
N GLU A 184 1.34 -17.74 7.86
CA GLU A 184 2.48 -16.87 7.54
C GLU A 184 2.01 -15.43 7.28
N ALA A 185 0.96 -15.23 6.48
CA ALA A 185 0.44 -13.90 6.19
C ALA A 185 0.05 -13.14 7.46
N ILE A 186 -0.70 -13.77 8.36
CA ILE A 186 -1.09 -13.18 9.65
C ILE A 186 0.14 -12.87 10.51
N ARG A 187 1.11 -13.78 10.55
CA ARG A 187 2.35 -13.61 11.34
C ARG A 187 3.21 -12.45 10.82
N VAL A 188 3.34 -12.32 9.51
CA VAL A 188 4.16 -11.29 8.86
C VAL A 188 3.48 -9.92 8.93
N LEU A 189 2.17 -9.86 8.69
CA LEU A 189 1.38 -8.63 8.70
C LEU A 189 1.17 -8.10 10.13
N GLU A 190 1.10 -9.01 11.10
CA GLU A 190 0.70 -8.74 12.49
C GLU A 190 -0.64 -8.01 12.56
N ASP A 191 -1.55 -8.49 11.72
CA ASP A 191 -2.91 -8.01 11.57
C ASP A 191 -3.77 -9.18 11.02
N TYR A 192 -5.08 -9.08 11.15
CA TYR A 192 -6.04 -10.15 10.92
C TYR A 192 -7.25 -9.72 10.10
N LYS A 193 -7.26 -8.50 9.53
CA LYS A 193 -8.38 -8.09 8.66
C LYS A 193 -8.36 -8.88 7.36
N PRO A 194 -9.49 -9.50 6.95
CA PRO A 194 -9.50 -10.45 5.84
C PRO A 194 -8.93 -9.91 4.53
N LEU A 195 -9.31 -8.71 4.10
CA LEU A 195 -8.83 -8.14 2.84
C LEU A 195 -7.32 -7.89 2.82
N ASP A 196 -6.72 -7.53 3.96
CA ASP A 196 -5.28 -7.33 4.06
C ASP A 196 -4.53 -8.64 4.16
N VAL A 197 -5.09 -9.65 4.86
CA VAL A 197 -4.55 -11.01 4.88
C VAL A 197 -4.56 -11.61 3.47
N GLU A 198 -5.66 -11.46 2.73
CA GLU A 198 -5.75 -11.88 1.31
C GLU A 198 -4.69 -11.20 0.44
N CYS A 199 -4.59 -9.87 0.52
CA CYS A 199 -3.61 -9.12 -0.26
C CYS A 199 -2.17 -9.50 0.11
N ALA A 200 -1.86 -9.62 1.41
CA ALA A 200 -0.54 -10.01 1.90
C ALA A 200 -0.17 -11.44 1.53
N SER A 201 -1.12 -12.38 1.51
CA SER A 201 -0.88 -13.75 1.02
C SER A 201 -0.39 -13.76 -0.43
N MET A 202 -1.00 -12.93 -1.29
CA MET A 202 -0.54 -12.78 -2.67
C MET A 202 0.82 -12.09 -2.74
N GLY A 203 1.03 -11.04 -1.94
CA GLY A 203 2.30 -10.31 -1.86
C GLY A 203 3.47 -11.20 -1.42
N LEU A 204 3.24 -12.05 -0.41
CA LEU A 204 4.22 -13.03 0.07
C LEU A 204 4.54 -14.05 -1.01
N THR A 205 3.53 -14.57 -1.69
CA THR A 205 3.72 -15.55 -2.77
C THR A 205 4.51 -14.94 -3.94
N LEU A 206 4.17 -13.71 -4.36
CA LEU A 206 4.90 -12.99 -5.39
C LEU A 206 6.36 -12.76 -4.98
N CYS A 207 6.58 -12.21 -3.78
CA CYS A 207 7.93 -11.93 -3.28
C CYS A 207 8.78 -13.20 -3.16
N ARG A 208 8.19 -14.31 -2.69
CA ARG A 208 8.84 -15.62 -2.63
C ARG A 208 9.29 -16.06 -4.02
N GLY A 209 8.38 -16.07 -5.00
CA GLY A 209 8.71 -16.51 -6.36
C GLY A 209 9.74 -15.62 -7.06
N ILE A 210 9.71 -14.30 -6.82
CA ILE A 210 10.77 -13.39 -7.30
C ILE A 210 12.11 -13.76 -6.64
N ARG A 211 12.14 -13.96 -5.32
CA ARG A 211 13.38 -14.27 -4.59
C ARG A 211 13.98 -15.61 -5.02
N GLU A 212 13.15 -16.63 -5.26
CA GLU A 212 13.58 -17.94 -5.74
C GLU A 212 14.19 -17.85 -7.15
N ARG A 213 13.57 -17.08 -8.04
CA ARG A 213 14.04 -16.93 -9.43
C ARG A 213 15.22 -15.96 -9.55
N TYR A 214 15.25 -14.92 -8.73
CA TYR A 214 16.25 -13.86 -8.75
C TYR A 214 16.81 -13.60 -7.33
N PRO A 215 17.72 -14.46 -6.85
CA PRO A 215 18.23 -14.40 -5.48
C PRO A 215 18.91 -13.10 -5.08
N ASP A 216 19.42 -12.33 -6.04
CA ASP A 216 20.12 -11.05 -5.80
C ASP A 216 19.24 -9.82 -6.07
N TRP A 217 17.98 -10.00 -6.47
CA TRP A 217 17.08 -8.88 -6.76
C TRP A 217 16.74 -8.12 -5.48
N ARG A 218 16.86 -6.79 -5.50
CA ARG A 218 16.72 -5.97 -4.28
C ARG A 218 15.58 -4.96 -4.35
N TYR A 219 15.36 -4.31 -5.48
CA TYR A 219 14.48 -3.15 -5.57
C TYR A 219 13.14 -3.50 -6.21
N LEU A 220 12.06 -3.21 -5.51
CA LEU A 220 10.69 -3.33 -6.02
C LEU A 220 9.99 -1.97 -5.95
N ILE A 221 9.18 -1.68 -6.95
CA ILE A 221 8.29 -0.53 -7.01
C ILE A 221 6.86 -0.99 -7.33
N ASP A 222 5.86 -0.40 -6.69
CA ASP A 222 4.47 -0.85 -6.78
C ASP A 222 3.47 0.30 -6.93
N GLY A 223 2.18 -0.03 -7.10
CA GLY A 223 1.10 0.93 -7.27
C GLY A 223 0.28 1.23 -6.00
N ASP A 224 0.70 0.79 -4.81
CA ASP A 224 -0.09 0.96 -3.58
C ASP A 224 -0.22 2.46 -3.23
N GLY A 225 -1.39 2.87 -2.76
CA GLY A 225 -1.74 4.29 -2.55
C GLY A 225 -2.51 4.96 -3.68
N GLY A 226 -2.46 4.41 -4.91
CA GLY A 226 -3.16 5.01 -6.05
C GLY A 226 -4.69 4.96 -5.93
N ASP A 227 -5.23 3.95 -5.25
CA ASP A 227 -6.66 3.83 -4.94
C ASP A 227 -7.12 4.86 -3.91
N GLU A 228 -6.34 5.03 -2.85
CA GLU A 228 -6.61 6.00 -1.79
C GLU A 228 -6.61 7.44 -2.31
N ASN A 229 -5.61 7.77 -3.14
CA ASN A 229 -5.45 9.10 -3.72
C ASN A 229 -6.65 9.50 -4.59
N LEU A 230 -7.12 8.59 -5.44
CA LEU A 230 -8.20 8.88 -6.39
C LEU A 230 -9.56 8.34 -5.94
N LYS A 231 -9.66 7.93 -4.67
CA LYS A 231 -10.91 7.56 -3.99
C LYS A 231 -11.65 6.42 -4.69
N ASP A 232 -10.91 5.49 -5.26
CA ASP A 232 -11.40 4.41 -6.14
C ASP A 232 -11.67 3.12 -5.35
N TYR A 233 -12.44 3.21 -4.27
CA TYR A 233 -12.93 2.03 -3.55
C TYR A 233 -14.43 1.85 -3.74
N PRO A 234 -14.91 0.61 -3.86
CA PRO A 234 -16.34 0.28 -3.80
C PRO A 234 -16.98 0.84 -2.52
N ILE A 235 -17.65 1.99 -2.61
CA ILE A 235 -18.36 2.64 -1.50
C ILE A 235 -19.48 1.72 -1.01
N GLU A 236 -20.14 1.03 -1.93
CA GLU A 236 -21.24 0.09 -1.68
C GLU A 236 -20.83 -1.14 -0.85
N GLU A 237 -19.54 -1.49 -0.80
CA GLU A 237 -19.03 -2.57 0.05
C GLU A 237 -18.94 -2.17 1.54
N ASN A 238 -19.10 -0.87 1.86
CA ASN A 238 -19.05 -0.37 3.23
C ASN A 238 -20.32 0.44 3.56
N SER A 239 -21.20 -0.15 4.38
CA SER A 239 -22.47 0.46 4.79
C SER A 239 -22.34 1.74 5.62
N GLU A 240 -21.15 2.04 6.16
CA GLU A 240 -20.90 3.28 6.92
C GLU A 240 -20.41 4.43 6.03
N LEU A 241 -20.07 4.19 4.76
CA LEU A 241 -19.56 5.19 3.84
C LEU A 241 -20.63 5.68 2.87
N THR A 242 -20.56 6.98 2.56
CA THR A 242 -21.33 7.59 1.49
C THR A 242 -20.37 8.34 0.58
N ILE A 243 -20.77 8.62 -0.67
CA ILE A 243 -19.98 9.50 -1.54
C ILE A 243 -19.69 10.86 -0.88
N ARG A 244 -20.64 11.41 -0.12
CA ARG A 244 -20.43 12.66 0.63
C ARG A 244 -19.31 12.51 1.66
N SER A 245 -19.24 11.39 2.37
CA SER A 245 -18.15 11.11 3.30
C SER A 245 -16.81 11.05 2.55
N VAL A 246 -16.77 10.37 1.41
CA VAL A 246 -15.56 10.14 0.62
C VAL A 246 -14.97 11.44 0.04
N VAL A 247 -15.80 12.29 -0.57
CA VAL A 247 -15.30 13.49 -1.26
C VAL A 247 -15.17 14.73 -0.35
N ASN A 248 -15.82 14.75 0.82
CA ASN A 248 -15.73 15.90 1.75
C ASN A 248 -14.60 15.79 2.77
N ASN A 249 -14.09 14.59 3.05
CA ASN A 249 -13.08 14.40 4.09
C ASN A 249 -11.70 14.24 3.46
N THR A 250 -10.83 15.21 3.70
CA THR A 250 -9.41 15.14 3.31
C THR A 250 -8.75 13.96 4.01
N MET A 251 -7.87 13.24 3.31
CA MET A 251 -7.10 12.12 3.86
C MET A 251 -7.94 10.92 4.36
N LEU A 252 -9.24 10.82 4.04
CA LEU A 252 -10.12 9.78 4.58
C LEU A 252 -9.57 8.37 4.33
N TYR A 253 -9.10 8.08 3.12
CA TYR A 253 -8.60 6.74 2.80
C TYR A 253 -7.15 6.53 3.28
N GLN A 254 -6.39 7.60 3.46
CA GLN A 254 -5.03 7.56 4.01
C GLN A 254 -5.06 7.30 5.52
N GLU A 255 -6.01 7.88 6.25
CA GLU A 255 -6.05 7.85 7.72
C GLU A 255 -7.21 7.06 8.32
N GLY A 256 -8.21 6.67 7.52
CA GLY A 256 -9.44 6.02 7.99
C GLY A 256 -10.37 7.00 8.69
N TRP A 257 -10.98 6.58 9.81
CA TRP A 257 -11.97 7.36 10.58
C TRP A 257 -11.40 8.59 11.33
N GLY A 258 -10.24 9.08 10.91
CA GLY A 258 -9.52 10.21 11.48
C GLY A 258 -8.63 9.83 12.67
N VAL A 259 -7.51 10.54 12.79
CA VAL A 259 -6.59 10.41 13.94
C VAL A 259 -7.13 11.20 15.13
N GLY A 260 -7.04 10.60 16.33
CA GLY A 260 -7.55 11.20 17.57
C GLY A 260 -9.07 11.33 17.67
N LYS A 261 -9.83 10.61 16.82
CA LYS A 261 -11.30 10.58 16.84
C LYS A 261 -11.83 9.36 17.61
N ILE A 262 -13.13 9.38 17.95
CA ILE A 262 -13.78 8.32 18.76
C ILE A 262 -13.58 6.91 18.17
N LYS A 263 -13.64 6.77 16.84
CA LYS A 263 -13.45 5.49 16.14
C LYS A 263 -11.98 5.19 15.77
N HIS A 264 -11.03 6.01 16.21
CA HIS A 264 -9.61 5.82 15.91
C HIS A 264 -9.08 4.56 16.60
N SER A 265 -8.48 3.64 15.84
CA SER A 265 -7.80 2.48 16.43
C SER A 265 -6.41 2.87 16.85
N LEU A 266 -6.14 2.84 18.16
CA LEU A 266 -4.80 3.09 18.68
C LEU A 266 -3.82 1.98 18.31
N THR A 267 -4.28 0.73 18.20
CA THR A 267 -3.45 -0.44 17.87
C THR A 267 -2.99 -0.45 16.42
N TYR A 268 -3.84 -0.01 15.49
CA TYR A 268 -3.62 -0.19 14.06
C TYR A 268 -3.68 1.11 13.25
N SER A 269 -3.98 2.27 13.84
CA SER A 269 -4.32 3.51 13.13
C SER A 269 -5.59 3.34 12.24
N GLY A 270 -5.53 3.66 10.95
CA GLY A 270 -6.65 3.52 10.01
C GLY A 270 -6.20 3.71 8.56
N GLY A 271 -7.09 3.47 7.59
CA GLY A 271 -6.82 3.70 6.18
C GLY A 271 -5.56 2.98 5.65
N LEU A 272 -4.89 3.59 4.68
CA LEU A 272 -3.59 3.13 4.18
C LEU A 272 -2.48 3.26 5.21
N SER A 273 -2.56 4.20 6.15
CA SER A 273 -1.63 4.28 7.28
C SER A 273 -1.50 2.92 7.98
N ARG A 274 -2.63 2.22 8.16
CA ARG A 274 -2.65 0.81 8.56
C ARG A 274 -2.30 -0.12 7.40
N GLY A 275 -3.03 0.01 6.30
CA GLY A 275 -3.06 -0.96 5.20
C GLY A 275 -1.71 -1.19 4.54
N TYR A 276 -0.82 -0.20 4.57
CA TYR A 276 0.49 -0.25 3.94
C TYR A 276 1.38 -1.41 4.43
N VAL A 277 1.12 -1.94 5.63
CA VAL A 277 1.81 -3.13 6.14
C VAL A 277 1.65 -4.33 5.19
N ARG A 278 0.54 -4.42 4.43
CA ARG A 278 0.31 -5.48 3.43
C ARG A 278 1.26 -5.44 2.24
N THR A 279 1.92 -4.31 2.03
CA THR A 279 2.92 -4.09 0.97
C THR A 279 4.32 -4.14 1.57
N TYR A 280 4.53 -3.41 2.67
CA TYR A 280 5.83 -3.34 3.36
C TYR A 280 6.30 -4.69 3.90
N ALA A 281 5.44 -5.42 4.62
CA ALA A 281 5.86 -6.59 5.38
C ALA A 281 6.25 -7.77 4.48
N PRO A 282 5.51 -8.11 3.40
CA PRO A 282 5.94 -9.15 2.47
C PRO A 282 7.27 -8.82 1.77
N ALA A 283 7.45 -7.58 1.31
CA ALA A 283 8.70 -7.16 0.67
C ALA A 283 9.88 -7.33 1.63
N ARG A 284 9.75 -6.86 2.88
CA ARG A 284 10.79 -6.99 3.91
C ARG A 284 11.07 -8.43 4.31
N GLN A 285 10.04 -9.28 4.43
CA GLN A 285 10.19 -10.70 4.76
C GLN A 285 11.11 -11.43 3.77
N TYR A 286 11.08 -11.03 2.49
CA TYR A 286 11.93 -11.61 1.43
C TYR A 286 13.12 -10.71 1.05
N GLY A 287 13.48 -9.73 1.89
CA GLY A 287 14.69 -8.92 1.73
C GLY A 287 14.65 -7.89 0.60
N PHE A 288 13.46 -7.48 0.15
CA PHE A 288 13.31 -6.42 -0.84
C PHE A 288 13.24 -5.03 -0.20
N GLU A 289 13.77 -4.05 -0.92
CA GLU A 289 13.56 -2.62 -0.69
C GLU A 289 12.43 -2.14 -1.60
N GLY A 290 11.23 -2.04 -1.02
CA GLY A 290 10.02 -1.59 -1.70
C GLY A 290 9.88 -0.07 -1.75
N PHE A 291 9.29 0.43 -2.83
CA PHE A 291 8.93 1.84 -3.01
C PHE A 291 7.53 1.96 -3.62
N SER A 292 6.68 2.76 -2.97
CA SER A 292 5.31 3.00 -3.43
C SER A 292 5.20 4.49 -3.75
N PRO A 293 5.42 4.92 -5.00
CA PRO A 293 5.51 6.34 -5.34
C PRO A 293 4.18 7.08 -5.10
N PHE A 294 3.02 6.40 -5.14
CA PHE A 294 1.73 7.03 -4.85
C PHE A 294 1.52 7.36 -3.37
N THR A 295 2.30 6.79 -2.44
CA THR A 295 2.22 7.13 -1.01
C THR A 295 2.99 8.40 -0.66
N GLN A 296 3.78 8.93 -1.61
CA GLN A 296 4.66 10.07 -1.33
C GLN A 296 3.84 11.36 -1.16
N PRO A 297 4.16 12.21 -0.16
CA PRO A 297 3.38 13.40 0.16
C PRO A 297 3.13 14.33 -1.03
N ASN A 298 4.10 14.49 -1.94
CA ASN A 298 3.93 15.34 -3.12
C ASN A 298 2.86 14.82 -4.08
N VAL A 299 2.73 13.49 -4.21
CA VAL A 299 1.71 12.85 -5.06
C VAL A 299 0.35 12.91 -4.38
N VAL A 300 0.31 12.64 -3.07
CA VAL A 300 -0.92 12.75 -2.25
C VAL A 300 -1.43 14.20 -2.22
N GLU A 301 -0.55 15.20 -2.16
CA GLU A 301 -0.94 16.61 -2.17
C GLU A 301 -1.66 17.00 -3.46
N VAL A 302 -1.17 16.52 -4.61
CA VAL A 302 -1.85 16.75 -5.89
C VAL A 302 -3.22 16.10 -5.88
N ALA A 303 -3.32 14.84 -5.43
CA ALA A 303 -4.58 14.11 -5.39
C ALA A 303 -5.63 14.79 -4.50
N GLU A 304 -5.25 15.21 -3.29
CA GLU A 304 -6.15 15.89 -2.35
C GLU A 304 -6.53 17.31 -2.82
N GLY A 305 -5.76 17.90 -3.74
CA GLY A 305 -6.10 19.16 -4.40
C GLY A 305 -7.15 19.06 -5.50
N ILE A 306 -7.52 17.86 -5.95
CA ILE A 306 -8.51 17.64 -7.02
C ILE A 306 -9.90 18.07 -6.55
N PRO A 307 -10.65 18.89 -7.33
CA PRO A 307 -11.99 19.30 -6.97
C PRO A 307 -13.03 18.21 -7.24
N PHE A 308 -12.95 17.09 -6.49
CA PHE A 308 -13.80 15.91 -6.69
C PHE A 308 -15.30 16.24 -6.67
N ILE A 309 -15.73 17.18 -5.83
CA ILE A 309 -17.15 17.59 -5.76
C ILE A 309 -17.58 18.22 -7.09
N ALA A 310 -16.79 19.16 -7.62
CA ALA A 310 -17.11 19.84 -8.87
C ALA A 310 -17.08 18.89 -10.08
N LEU A 311 -16.19 17.90 -10.06
CA LEU A 311 -16.06 16.91 -11.13
C LEU A 311 -17.15 15.84 -11.11
N THR A 312 -17.62 15.46 -9.92
CA THR A 312 -18.53 14.32 -9.76
C THR A 312 -19.97 14.74 -9.53
N ASP A 313 -20.23 15.92 -8.97
CA ASP A 313 -21.55 16.31 -8.44
C ASP A 313 -22.17 15.20 -7.57
N TYR A 314 -21.34 14.59 -6.72
CA TYR A 314 -21.70 13.45 -5.87
C TYR A 314 -22.20 12.20 -6.63
N SER A 315 -21.85 12.05 -7.91
CA SER A 315 -22.07 10.81 -8.67
C SER A 315 -20.95 9.78 -8.41
N VAL A 316 -21.35 8.60 -7.92
CA VAL A 316 -20.43 7.47 -7.68
C VAL A 316 -19.82 6.97 -8.99
N GLU A 317 -20.63 6.88 -10.04
CA GLU A 317 -20.18 6.47 -11.38
C GLU A 317 -19.09 7.41 -11.91
N LYS A 318 -19.32 8.73 -11.82
CA LYS A 318 -18.31 9.72 -12.25
C LYS A 318 -17.04 9.60 -11.41
N LEU A 319 -17.15 9.39 -10.09
CA LEU A 319 -16.00 9.22 -9.22
C LEU A 319 -15.13 8.04 -9.67
N TYR A 320 -15.72 6.87 -9.92
CA TYR A 320 -14.98 5.69 -10.38
C TYR A 320 -14.36 5.88 -11.78
N ALA A 321 -15.02 6.63 -12.67
CA ALA A 321 -14.48 6.93 -14.00
C ALA A 321 -13.29 7.92 -13.99
N LEU A 322 -13.17 8.75 -12.96
CA LEU A 322 -12.12 9.78 -12.89
C LEU A 322 -10.73 9.19 -12.87
N LYS A 323 -10.51 8.11 -12.10
CA LYS A 323 -9.17 7.55 -11.90
C LYS A 323 -8.50 7.16 -13.21
N GLY A 324 -9.17 6.32 -14.01
CA GLY A 324 -8.67 5.89 -15.31
C GLY A 324 -8.43 7.06 -16.25
N THR A 325 -9.30 8.07 -16.22
CA THR A 325 -9.22 9.26 -17.09
C THR A 325 -8.04 10.17 -16.71
N ILE A 326 -7.91 10.52 -15.43
CA ILE A 326 -6.83 11.38 -14.93
C ILE A 326 -5.47 10.74 -15.17
N VAL A 327 -5.34 9.46 -14.80
CA VAL A 327 -4.04 8.77 -14.87
C VAL A 327 -3.63 8.53 -16.32
N SER A 328 -4.54 8.09 -17.21
CA SER A 328 -4.19 7.88 -18.63
C SER A 328 -3.82 9.18 -19.36
N ARG A 329 -4.54 10.29 -19.11
CA ARG A 329 -4.19 11.62 -19.63
C ARG A 329 -2.83 12.08 -19.12
N GLY A 330 -2.57 11.90 -17.83
CA GLY A 330 -1.29 12.22 -17.21
C GLY A 330 -0.13 11.40 -17.80
N VAL A 331 -0.29 10.09 -17.91
CA VAL A 331 0.71 9.21 -18.53
C VAL A 331 0.98 9.62 -19.97
N LYS A 332 -0.05 9.89 -20.77
CA LYS A 332 0.14 10.38 -22.15
C LYS A 332 0.90 11.70 -22.18
N ALA A 333 0.57 12.65 -21.31
CA ALA A 333 1.20 13.95 -21.29
C ALA A 333 2.66 13.93 -20.80
N ILE A 334 3.00 13.05 -19.86
CA ILE A 334 4.36 12.95 -19.30
C ILE A 334 5.24 12.02 -20.14
N THR A 335 4.70 10.89 -20.58
CA THR A 335 5.49 9.80 -21.18
C THR A 335 5.33 9.67 -22.69
N GLY A 336 4.23 10.20 -23.24
CA GLY A 336 3.82 9.98 -24.64
C GLY A 336 3.07 8.67 -24.89
N PHE A 337 3.00 7.75 -23.92
CA PHE A 337 2.29 6.48 -24.10
C PHE A 337 0.77 6.63 -24.00
N GLU A 338 0.05 5.94 -24.88
CA GLU A 338 -1.40 5.75 -24.75
C GLU A 338 -1.67 4.55 -23.83
N MET A 339 -1.83 4.83 -22.54
CA MET A 339 -1.99 3.80 -21.52
C MET A 339 -3.35 3.09 -21.63
N PRO A 340 -3.40 1.75 -21.76
CA PRO A 340 -4.64 0.98 -21.63
C PRO A 340 -5.26 1.15 -20.24
N VAL A 341 -6.59 1.26 -20.19
CA VAL A 341 -7.36 1.38 -18.94
C VAL A 341 -8.34 0.21 -18.85
N PHE A 342 -8.21 -0.59 -17.80
CA PHE A 342 -9.07 -1.74 -17.53
C PHE A 342 -9.93 -1.50 -16.28
N PRO A 343 -11.08 -2.19 -16.15
CA PRO A 343 -11.87 -2.16 -14.92
C PRO A 343 -11.04 -2.53 -13.69
N LYS A 344 -11.32 -1.86 -12.57
CA LYS A 344 -10.65 -2.08 -11.30
C LYS A 344 -10.75 -3.55 -10.87
N ARG A 345 -9.62 -4.10 -10.40
CA ARG A 345 -9.56 -5.40 -9.74
C ARG A 345 -8.60 -5.35 -8.56
N ARG A 346 -8.97 -5.97 -7.44
CA ARG A 346 -8.09 -6.16 -6.28
C ARG A 346 -7.02 -7.19 -6.62
N PHE A 347 -5.81 -7.05 -6.06
CA PHE A 347 -4.68 -7.95 -6.35
C PHE A 347 -5.04 -9.43 -6.17
N GLN A 348 -5.70 -9.80 -5.07
CA GLN A 348 -6.10 -11.17 -4.81
C GLN A 348 -7.14 -11.74 -5.79
N HIS A 349 -8.01 -10.90 -6.36
CA HIS A 349 -8.99 -11.32 -7.35
C HIS A 349 -8.39 -11.38 -8.77
N GLY A 350 -7.23 -10.74 -8.94
CA GLY A 350 -6.48 -10.70 -10.18
C GLY A 350 -5.52 -11.87 -10.34
N ALA A 351 -4.84 -12.24 -9.25
CA ALA A 351 -4.00 -13.42 -9.20
C ALA A 351 -4.80 -14.73 -9.26
N LEU A 352 -6.01 -14.74 -8.68
CA LEU A 352 -6.84 -15.93 -8.53
C LEU A 352 -8.34 -15.58 -8.61
N ARG A 353 -9.17 -16.50 -9.10
CA ARG A 353 -10.63 -16.31 -9.07
C ARG A 353 -11.16 -16.31 -7.64
N VAL A 354 -12.23 -15.53 -7.40
CA VAL A 354 -12.79 -15.32 -6.06
C VAL A 354 -13.20 -16.65 -5.41
N GLU A 355 -13.79 -17.57 -6.18
CA GLU A 355 -14.27 -18.87 -5.67
C GLU A 355 -13.11 -19.72 -5.15
N GLN A 356 -12.00 -19.79 -5.88
CA GLN A 356 -10.79 -20.52 -5.47
C GLN A 356 -10.07 -19.83 -4.32
N LEU A 357 -10.02 -18.49 -4.33
CA LEU A 357 -9.47 -17.70 -3.23
C LEU A 357 -10.19 -18.02 -1.92
N ARG A 358 -11.53 -18.09 -1.92
CA ARG A 358 -12.32 -18.37 -0.71
C ARG A 358 -12.09 -19.78 -0.14
N GLN A 359 -11.64 -20.73 -0.97
CA GLN A 359 -11.27 -22.08 -0.53
C GLN A 359 -9.92 -22.11 0.21
N HIS A 360 -8.97 -21.25 -0.17
CA HIS A 360 -7.60 -21.25 0.36
C HIS A 360 -7.35 -20.15 1.41
N VAL A 361 -8.05 -19.02 1.28
CA VAL A 361 -8.02 -17.88 2.19
C VAL A 361 -9.45 -17.57 2.63
N PRO A 362 -9.98 -18.30 3.62
CA PRO A 362 -11.37 -18.14 4.04
C PRO A 362 -11.57 -16.77 4.70
N ASN A 363 -12.65 -16.07 4.36
CA ASN A 363 -12.96 -14.75 4.93
C ASN A 363 -13.51 -14.88 6.36
N ARG A 364 -12.63 -15.09 7.35
CA ARG A 364 -13.01 -15.39 8.74
C ARG A 364 -12.20 -14.57 9.75
N GLU A 365 -12.53 -13.27 9.87
CA GLU A 365 -11.80 -12.33 10.75
C GLU A 365 -11.64 -12.86 12.19
N VAL A 366 -12.68 -13.48 12.77
CA VAL A 366 -12.64 -14.01 14.14
C VAL A 366 -11.58 -15.11 14.28
N GLU A 367 -11.43 -15.98 13.29
CA GLU A 367 -10.44 -17.06 13.31
C GLU A 367 -9.03 -16.49 13.12
N PHE A 368 -8.86 -15.55 12.18
CA PHE A 368 -7.57 -14.87 11.98
C PHE A 368 -7.11 -14.13 13.23
N ARG A 369 -8.03 -13.47 13.94
CA ARG A 369 -7.74 -12.79 15.20
C ARG A 369 -7.32 -13.78 16.29
N LYS A 370 -8.02 -14.90 16.42
CA LYS A 370 -7.65 -15.96 17.38
C LYS A 370 -6.27 -16.52 17.08
N GLN A 371 -5.98 -16.80 15.81
CA GLN A 371 -4.68 -17.29 15.36
C GLN A 371 -3.57 -16.28 15.67
N PHE A 372 -3.80 -14.99 15.38
CA PHE A 372 -2.85 -13.93 15.71
C PHE A 372 -2.57 -13.84 17.21
N PHE A 373 -3.60 -13.83 18.05
CA PHE A 373 -3.43 -13.74 19.50
C PHE A 373 -2.74 -14.98 20.09
N ALA A 374 -3.00 -16.17 19.55
CA ALA A 374 -2.35 -17.40 19.97
C ALA A 374 -0.83 -17.42 19.70
N MET A 375 -0.29 -16.53 18.87
CA MET A 375 1.17 -16.39 18.67
C MET A 375 1.89 -15.79 19.89
N TYR A 376 1.15 -15.21 20.82
CA TYR A 376 1.66 -14.46 21.97
C TYR A 376 1.17 -15.01 23.32
N GLN A 377 0.50 -16.16 23.31
CA GLN A 377 0.13 -16.95 24.49
C GLN A 377 1.14 -18.08 24.64
#